data_AF-A0A7J4PXH9-F1
#
_entry.id   AF-A0A7J4PXH9-F1
#
_cell.length_a   1.000
_cell.length_b   1.000
_cell.length_c   1.000
_cell.angle_alpha   90.00
_cell.angle_beta   90.00
_cell.angle_gamma   90.00
#
_symmetry.space_group_name_H-M   'P 1'
#
loop_
_entity.id
_entity.type
_entity.pdbx_description
1 polymer ?
#
loop_
_entity_poly.entity_id
_entity_poly.type
_entity_poly.pdbx_seq_one_letter_code
_entity_poly.pdbx_strand_id
1 'polypeptide(L)'
;MSEKIAEQVENRRADGYSLNNHSDMKISRSSNVNYEGDSERKTVEAAYLVPEVDNFVEASEIKKLVFRIKLWLESGYPVHLVGPTGCGKSSLA
;
A
#
# COMPACT_ATOMS: atom_id res chain seq x y z
N MET A 1 35.12 12.76 -33.51
CA MET A 1 34.13 13.19 -34.52
C MET A 1 32.95 12.24 -34.40
N SER A 2 32.16 12.27 -33.34
CA SER A 2 31.58 13.45 -32.65
C SER A 2 30.73 14.27 -33.61
N GLU A 3 29.42 14.26 -33.36
CA GLU A 3 28.51 15.41 -33.33
C GLU A 3 28.47 16.34 -34.56
N LYS A 4 27.30 16.46 -35.23
CA LYS A 4 26.80 17.77 -35.73
C LYS A 4 25.38 17.95 -36.33
N ILE A 5 24.40 17.05 -36.16
CA ILE A 5 23.04 17.28 -36.72
C ILE A 5 21.88 16.87 -35.78
N ALA A 6 21.95 17.27 -34.51
CA ALA A 6 20.84 17.15 -33.56
C ALA A 6 20.77 18.29 -32.52
N GLU A 7 21.81 19.11 -32.42
CA GLU A 7 21.57 20.56 -32.51
C GLU A 7 20.94 20.84 -33.88
N GLN A 8 19.94 21.69 -34.03
CA GLN A 8 19.44 22.73 -33.13
C GLN A 8 18.01 23.07 -33.57
N VAL A 9 17.25 23.79 -32.73
CA VAL A 9 16.31 24.86 -33.14
C VAL A 9 15.15 24.44 -34.06
N GLU A 10 13.87 24.70 -33.80
CA GLU A 10 13.14 25.44 -32.77
C GLU A 10 11.69 25.48 -33.28
N ASN A 11 10.74 25.95 -32.48
CA ASN A 11 9.45 26.47 -32.96
C ASN A 11 8.61 25.56 -33.89
N ARG A 12 7.63 24.90 -33.26
CA ARG A 12 6.28 25.50 -33.25
C ARG A 12 5.33 24.88 -32.21
N ARG A 13 4.97 25.72 -31.22
CA ARG A 13 3.63 25.85 -30.57
C ARG A 13 3.22 24.68 -29.66
N ALA A 14 3.13 24.86 -28.34
CA ALA A 14 2.13 25.65 -27.58
C ALA A 14 0.74 24.97 -27.62
N ASP A 15 0.00 24.82 -26.52
CA ASP A 15 -0.05 25.58 -25.26
C ASP A 15 0.12 24.66 -24.01
N GLY A 16 0.43 25.07 -22.76
CA GLY A 16 0.27 26.34 -22.04
C GLY A 16 -1.16 26.48 -21.47
N TYR A 17 -1.50 26.76 -20.21
CA TYR A 17 -0.85 26.97 -18.90
C TYR A 17 -1.88 26.50 -17.81
N SER A 18 -1.75 26.55 -16.48
CA SER A 18 -0.84 27.21 -15.53
C SER A 18 -0.81 26.47 -14.16
N LEU A 19 -0.13 27.04 -13.17
CA LEU A 19 -0.32 26.76 -11.73
C LEU A 19 -1.58 27.47 -11.19
N ASN A 20 -2.13 27.00 -10.06
CA ASN A 20 -2.31 27.87 -8.88
C ASN A 20 -2.56 27.10 -7.57
N ASN A 21 -1.85 27.56 -6.54
CA ASN A 21 -1.92 27.29 -5.10
C ASN A 21 -3.26 26.77 -4.55
N HIS A 22 -3.22 25.66 -3.80
CA HIS A 22 -4.19 25.37 -2.75
C HIS A 22 -3.49 25.04 -1.43
N SER A 23 -3.99 25.66 -0.36
CA SER A 23 -3.39 25.72 0.98
C SER A 23 -3.24 24.37 1.68
N ASP A 24 -2.14 24.20 2.41
CA ASP A 24 -1.92 23.09 3.35
C ASP A 24 -3.06 22.96 4.37
N MET A 25 -3.96 22.00 4.14
CA MET A 25 -4.95 21.63 5.14
C MET A 25 -4.28 20.77 6.22
N LYS A 26 -3.69 21.42 7.22
CA LYS A 26 -3.17 20.77 8.43
C LYS A 26 -4.31 20.08 9.18
N ILE A 27 -4.57 18.82 8.86
CA ILE A 27 -5.45 17.94 9.64
C ILE A 27 -4.75 17.65 10.97
N SER A 28 -5.01 18.49 11.97
CA SER A 28 -4.74 18.16 13.36
C SER A 28 -5.70 17.04 13.79
N ARG A 29 -5.26 15.79 13.68
CA ARG A 29 -5.92 14.65 14.34
C ARG A 29 -5.85 14.87 15.85
N SER A 30 -6.92 15.39 16.43
CA SER A 30 -7.12 15.52 17.87
C SER A 30 -7.20 14.13 18.50
N SER A 31 -6.08 13.69 19.08
CA SER A 31 -5.97 12.39 19.77
C SER A 31 -6.58 12.43 21.18
N ASN A 32 -7.90 12.58 21.25
CA ASN A 32 -8.70 12.20 22.43
C ASN A 32 -9.50 10.95 22.06
N VAL A 33 -8.85 9.79 22.18
CA VAL A 33 -9.49 8.48 21.97
C VAL A 33 -9.70 7.83 23.33
N ASN A 34 -10.95 7.66 23.74
CA ASN A 34 -11.28 6.91 24.95
C ASN A 34 -10.99 5.42 24.71
N TYR A 35 -10.20 4.80 25.58
CA TYR A 35 -9.64 3.46 25.43
C TYR A 35 -10.64 2.30 25.68
N GLU A 36 -11.94 2.56 25.75
CA GLU A 36 -12.95 1.53 26.07
C GLU A 36 -13.38 0.72 24.84
N GLY A 37 -13.35 1.30 23.63
CA GLY A 37 -13.84 0.66 22.40
C GLY A 37 -12.84 -0.23 21.64
N ASP A 38 -11.59 -0.33 22.09
CA ASP A 38 -10.54 -1.11 21.39
C ASP A 38 -10.67 -2.63 21.64
N SER A 39 -11.12 -3.01 22.83
CA SER A 39 -11.34 -4.42 23.18
C SER A 39 -12.47 -5.03 22.36
N GLU A 40 -13.60 -4.32 22.22
CA GLU A 40 -14.79 -4.81 21.52
C GLU A 40 -14.57 -4.96 20.02
N ARG A 41 -13.81 -4.03 19.41
CA ARG A 41 -13.38 -4.16 18.01
C ARG A 41 -12.54 -5.42 17.79
N LYS A 42 -11.52 -5.65 18.62
CA LYS A 42 -10.67 -6.84 18.53
C LYS A 42 -11.46 -8.14 18.63
N THR A 43 -12.49 -8.21 19.49
CA THR A 43 -13.35 -9.41 19.56
C THR A 43 -14.16 -9.62 18.27
N VAL A 44 -14.73 -8.55 17.70
CA VAL A 44 -15.50 -8.64 16.44
C VAL A 44 -14.59 -8.98 15.26
N GLU A 45 -13.40 -8.38 15.17
CA GLU A 45 -12.42 -8.68 14.13
C GLU A 45 -11.94 -10.14 14.21
N ALA A 46 -11.60 -10.63 15.40
CA ALA A 46 -11.21 -12.03 15.60
C ALA A 46 -12.33 -13.03 15.30
N ALA A 47 -13.59 -12.67 15.55
CA ALA A 47 -14.74 -13.56 15.34
C ALA A 47 -15.20 -13.67 13.87
N TYR A 48 -14.92 -12.66 13.03
CA TYR A 48 -15.49 -12.56 11.68
C TYR A 48 -14.50 -12.28 10.55
N LEU A 49 -13.29 -11.78 10.83
CA LEU A 49 -12.32 -11.37 9.80
C LEU A 49 -11.09 -12.27 9.72
N VAL A 50 -10.84 -13.10 10.73
CA VAL A 50 -9.75 -14.10 10.72
C VAL A 50 -10.31 -15.43 10.20
N PRO A 51 -9.92 -15.89 9.00
CA PRO A 51 -10.39 -17.17 8.47
C PRO A 51 -9.76 -18.36 9.21
N GLU A 52 -10.51 -19.47 9.28
CA GLU A 52 -10.03 -20.72 9.87
C GLU A 52 -8.84 -21.29 9.08
N VAL A 53 -7.69 -21.43 9.76
CA VAL A 53 -6.41 -21.80 9.14
C VAL A 53 -6.40 -23.24 8.60
N ASP A 54 -7.22 -24.12 9.18
CA ASP A 54 -7.29 -25.55 8.84
C ASP A 54 -7.69 -25.82 7.37
N ASN A 55 -8.31 -24.85 6.72
CA ASN A 55 -8.73 -24.92 5.31
C ASN A 55 -7.74 -24.23 4.34
N PHE A 56 -6.63 -23.66 4.82
CA PHE A 56 -5.68 -22.91 3.99
C PHE A 56 -4.61 -23.80 3.36
N VAL A 57 -4.71 -24.05 2.05
CA VAL A 57 -3.77 -24.90 1.30
C VAL A 57 -2.50 -24.13 0.91
N GLU A 58 -1.42 -24.32 1.67
CA GLU A 58 -0.12 -23.70 1.38
C GLU A 58 0.66 -24.39 0.23
N ALA A 59 0.52 -23.86 -0.99
CA ALA A 59 1.41 -24.18 -2.12
C ALA A 59 2.87 -23.72 -1.85
N SER A 60 3.84 -24.27 -2.60
CA SER A 60 5.28 -23.98 -2.40
C SER A 60 5.62 -22.50 -2.60
N GLU A 61 4.88 -21.87 -3.50
CA GLU A 61 4.93 -20.48 -3.93
C GLU A 61 4.44 -19.55 -2.81
N ILE A 62 3.37 -19.97 -2.12
CA ILE A 62 2.81 -19.28 -0.95
C ILE A 62 3.79 -19.35 0.21
N LYS A 63 4.40 -20.52 0.48
CA LYS A 63 5.44 -20.65 1.52
C LYS A 63 6.62 -19.69 1.28
N LYS A 64 7.10 -19.61 0.03
CA LYS A 64 8.15 -18.65 -0.37
C LYS A 64 7.69 -17.19 -0.23
N LEU A 65 6.42 -16.89 -0.45
CA LEU A 65 5.84 -15.54 -0.27
C LEU A 65 5.74 -15.18 1.22
N VAL A 66 5.16 -16.04 2.05
CA VAL A 66 5.07 -15.88 3.52
C VAL A 66 6.43 -15.64 4.13
N PHE A 67 7.44 -16.41 3.73
CA PHE A 67 8.83 -16.20 4.19
C PHE A 67 9.33 -14.78 3.91
N ARG A 68 9.11 -14.24 2.70
CA ARG A 68 9.49 -12.85 2.37
C ARG A 68 8.69 -11.83 3.16
N ILE A 69 7.39 -12.06 3.37
CA ILE A 69 6.52 -11.16 4.16
C ILE A 69 7.05 -11.06 5.60
N LYS A 70 7.35 -12.20 6.24
CA LYS A 70 7.87 -12.26 7.62
C LYS A 70 9.14 -11.44 7.80
N LEU A 71 10.12 -11.55 6.89
CA LEU A 71 11.36 -10.77 6.94
C LEU A 71 11.12 -9.25 7.00
N TRP A 72 10.14 -8.72 6.26
CA TRP A 72 9.81 -7.29 6.29
C TRP A 72 9.09 -6.88 7.58
N LEU A 73 8.16 -7.71 8.05
CA LEU A 73 7.44 -7.47 9.32
C LEU A 73 8.37 -7.52 10.54
N GLU A 74 9.28 -8.49 10.58
CA GLU A 74 10.33 -8.63 11.61
C GLU A 74 11.31 -7.44 11.59
N SER A 75 11.52 -6.85 10.41
CA SER A 75 12.31 -5.62 10.22
C SER A 75 11.55 -4.34 10.58
N GLY A 76 10.29 -4.43 11.04
CA GLY A 76 9.46 -3.28 11.43
C GLY A 76 8.84 -2.50 10.27
N TYR A 77 8.88 -3.02 9.03
CA TYR A 77 8.30 -2.37 7.86
C TYR A 77 6.92 -2.96 7.53
N PRO A 78 5.89 -2.11 7.31
CA PRO A 78 4.56 -2.59 6.95
C PRO A 78 4.55 -3.17 5.53
N VAL A 79 3.84 -4.28 5.34
CA VAL A 79 3.71 -4.97 4.06
C VAL A 79 2.35 -4.67 3.42
N HIS A 80 2.34 -4.33 2.13
CA HIS A 80 1.13 -4.13 1.36
C HIS A 80 0.97 -5.23 0.30
N LEU A 81 -0.05 -6.07 0.44
CA LEU A 81 -0.35 -7.15 -0.51
C LEU A 81 -1.23 -6.63 -1.66
N VAL A 82 -0.80 -6.82 -2.90
CA VAL A 82 -1.50 -6.36 -4.12
C VAL A 82 -1.87 -7.54 -5.00
N GLY A 83 -3.06 -7.50 -5.60
CA GLY A 83 -3.57 -8.52 -6.51
C GLY A 83 -5.09 -8.38 -6.70
N PRO A 84 -5.69 -9.08 -7.69
CA PRO A 84 -7.12 -9.00 -7.98
C PRO A 84 -8.00 -9.45 -6.79
N THR A 85 -9.30 -9.15 -6.83
CA THR A 85 -10.26 -9.65 -5.85
C THR A 85 -10.27 -11.19 -5.83
N GLY A 86 -10.50 -11.79 -4.67
CA GLY A 86 -10.49 -13.26 -4.51
C GLY A 86 -9.11 -13.94 -4.48
N CYS A 87 -7.99 -13.24 -4.72
CA CYS A 87 -6.65 -13.87 -4.73
C CYS A 87 -6.04 -14.16 -3.33
N GLY A 88 -6.86 -14.33 -2.30
CA GLY A 88 -6.41 -14.76 -0.96
C GLY A 88 -5.64 -13.74 -0.10
N LYS A 89 -5.56 -12.45 -0.48
CA LYS A 89 -4.81 -11.42 0.31
C LYS A 89 -5.22 -11.36 1.79
N SER A 90 -6.52 -11.25 2.05
CA SER A 90 -7.10 -11.24 3.40
C SER A 90 -7.11 -12.60 4.08
N SER A 91 -6.76 -13.66 3.35
CA SER A 91 -6.60 -15.02 3.90
C SER A 91 -5.14 -15.33 4.26
N LEU A 92 -4.22 -14.44 3.91
CA LEU A 92 -2.77 -14.57 4.10
C LEU A 92 -2.21 -13.58 5.15
N ALA A 93 -2.97 -12.51 5.44
CA ALA A 93 -2.60 -11.42 6.33
C ALA A 93 -3.26 -11.60 7.71
#